data_AF-A0A6I2MEY6-F1
#
_entry.id   AF-A0A6I2MEY6-F1
#
_cell.length_a   1.000
_cell.length_b   1.000
_cell.length_c   1.000
_cell.angle_alpha   90.00
_cell.angle_beta   90.00
_cell.angle_gamma   90.00
#
_symmetry.space_group_name_H-M   'P 1'
#
loop_
_entity.id
_entity.type
_entity.pdbx_description
1 polymer ?
#
loop_
_entity_poly.entity_id
_entity_poly.type
_entity_poly.pdbx_seq_one_letter_code
_entity_poly.pdbx_strand_id
1 'polypeptide(L)'
;MKQRINHEINDFEKASEQMWVEEAEKALKGKSIQSLSKKTYEGITLNPLYTEHNTQSSGENMGTAVQKRNDWSVSQKLQRSKTPEQLNEEIRQTMQRGQDIIHLEDIRYLETYQDICTAFDGIDLEQTEFHISLQGNIGFFPLFITYLKNKDCKGSFAFDPYGEWISGSDLVSSTKKIEWLAEMIEILDQENLPNVRAVLFNGEIFYNAGGSAKEELAYTFSNAIELLNALKERGFWIDQFADRVGFTFSAGSNFFMEIAKFRAAKKIWTTILTAFGASADRYPLVLHAAASTFNKTKHDLHVNMLRATTEAFSAAIGGVTSLTIAPFDEVLGDVSKTGDRIARNTHFILKEESLLSKVADPAGGSWYIEEITAELAELAWKEIQSIETMGGFVQAARQNYIQEKLRTLLALRLEDVSKRKVQLIGTNHYANLQEPELEIRKTEGQIPITEAGGTGRDASLKEWMKDAKTVKASEINAGLIGDKSNDELTHLLSMRLAEQFEGLRADSARYKSKFGNYPKVGVIVLGKLLEYKPRLDFVTGMLSAGGIETVILKADQLEWPDKPIIVCGKDEAYESLDFIKGLQGASVYAAGRLDKDKLEQRGIHECIYHGMDVYAFLKKLQLQLGVS
;
A
#
# COMPACT_ATOMS: atom_id res chain seq x y z
N MET A 1 43.48 -0.83 31.60
CA MET A 1 43.37 0.65 31.46
C MET A 1 43.60 1.01 30.00
N LYS A 2 42.55 1.29 29.22
CA LYS A 2 42.71 1.92 27.91
C LYS A 2 42.89 3.42 28.15
N GLN A 3 44.05 3.97 27.84
CA GLN A 3 44.24 5.42 27.77
C GLN A 3 43.21 5.97 26.77
N ARG A 4 42.25 6.78 27.25
CA ARG A 4 41.41 7.60 26.38
C ARG A 4 42.32 8.67 25.78
N ILE A 5 42.67 8.51 24.52
CA ILE A 5 43.29 9.59 23.74
C ILE A 5 42.23 10.69 23.61
N ASN A 6 42.38 11.78 24.36
CA ASN A 6 41.59 13.00 24.26
C ASN A 6 42.06 13.84 23.05
N HIS A 7 42.01 13.28 21.85
CA HIS A 7 41.90 14.11 20.65
C HIS A 7 40.44 14.08 20.26
N GLU A 8 39.69 15.10 20.72
CA GLU A 8 38.47 15.47 20.03
C GLU A 8 38.82 15.75 18.56
N ILE A 9 37.95 15.37 17.63
CA ILE A 9 38.05 15.74 16.21
C ILE A 9 37.75 17.26 16.03
N ASN A 10 38.05 18.08 17.03
CA ASN A 10 37.65 19.49 17.17
C ASN A 10 38.78 20.48 16.86
N ASP A 11 39.82 20.07 16.12
CA ASP A 11 40.84 21.02 15.60
C ASP A 11 40.38 21.78 14.35
N PHE A 12 39.13 21.58 13.90
CA PHE A 12 38.51 22.35 12.83
C PHE A 12 37.58 23.43 13.39
N GLU A 13 37.60 24.62 12.81
CA GLU A 13 36.57 25.64 13.06
C GLU A 13 35.19 25.02 12.82
N LYS A 14 34.26 25.19 13.77
CA LYS A 14 32.88 24.71 13.62
C LYS A 14 32.24 25.42 12.42
N ALA A 15 32.00 24.67 11.34
CA ALA A 15 31.27 25.17 10.20
C ALA A 15 29.85 25.57 10.61
N SER A 16 29.44 26.79 10.30
CA SER A 16 28.07 27.27 10.55
C SER A 16 27.11 26.75 9.48
N GLU A 17 25.81 26.74 9.78
CA GLU A 17 24.76 26.44 8.80
C GLU A 17 24.84 27.38 7.59
N GLN A 18 25.15 28.66 7.83
CA GLN A 18 25.31 29.65 6.77
C GLN A 18 26.46 29.31 5.81
N MET A 19 27.61 28.84 6.33
CA MET A 19 28.72 28.41 5.48
C MET A 19 28.33 27.23 4.58
N TRP A 20 27.53 26.29 5.11
CA TRP A 20 26.99 25.17 4.33
C TRP A 20 26.03 25.63 3.24
N VAL A 21 25.13 26.57 3.55
CA VAL A 21 24.20 27.14 2.56
C VAL A 21 24.97 27.83 1.44
N GLU A 22 25.95 28.68 1.77
CA GLU A 22 26.76 29.39 0.78
C GLU A 22 27.50 28.41 -0.14
N GLU A 23 28.06 27.34 0.40
CA GLU A 23 28.77 26.34 -0.41
C GLU A 23 27.83 25.49 -1.27
N ALA A 24 26.65 25.14 -0.74
CA ALA A 24 25.61 24.44 -1.52
C ALA A 24 25.11 25.31 -2.68
N GLU A 25 24.87 26.61 -2.47
CA GLU A 25 24.43 27.52 -3.51
C GLU A 25 25.52 27.74 -4.59
N LYS A 26 26.80 27.76 -4.20
CA LYS A 26 27.92 27.73 -5.17
C LYS A 26 27.88 26.45 -6.02
N ALA A 27 27.72 25.28 -5.40
CA ALA A 27 27.62 24.00 -6.11
C ALA A 27 26.40 23.95 -7.06
N LEU A 28 25.31 24.64 -6.70
CA LEU A 28 24.10 24.81 -7.51
C LEU A 28 24.21 25.91 -8.57
N LYS A 29 25.40 26.48 -8.80
CA LYS A 29 25.66 27.56 -9.76
C LYS A 29 24.80 28.81 -9.48
N GLY A 30 24.63 29.17 -8.22
CA GLY A 30 23.90 30.35 -7.76
C GLY A 30 22.38 30.16 -7.65
N LYS A 31 21.85 28.94 -7.83
CA LYS A 31 20.46 28.65 -7.47
C LYS A 31 20.34 28.48 -5.96
N SER A 32 19.25 29.00 -5.39
CA SER A 32 18.98 28.86 -3.96
C SER A 32 18.87 27.39 -3.56
N ILE A 33 19.35 27.07 -2.35
CA ILE A 33 19.23 25.74 -1.75
C ILE A 33 17.77 25.27 -1.64
N GLN A 34 16.82 26.20 -1.51
CA GLN A 34 15.37 25.90 -1.48
C GLN A 34 14.85 25.28 -2.79
N SER A 35 15.59 25.41 -3.90
CA SER A 35 15.25 24.74 -5.17
C SER A 35 15.37 23.22 -5.11
N LEU A 36 16.03 22.68 -4.08
CA LEU A 36 16.12 21.24 -3.80
C LEU A 36 14.98 20.75 -2.92
N SER A 37 14.15 21.64 -2.36
CA SER A 37 13.03 21.23 -1.53
C SER A 37 11.98 20.49 -2.35
N LYS A 38 11.43 19.43 -1.77
CA LYS A 38 10.44 18.57 -2.44
C LYS A 38 9.15 18.55 -1.65
N LYS A 39 8.04 18.91 -2.31
CA LYS A 39 6.70 18.78 -1.74
C LYS A 39 6.22 17.33 -1.85
N THR A 40 5.71 16.78 -0.75
CA THR A 40 5.14 15.42 -0.70
C THR A 40 3.63 15.43 -0.92
N TYR A 41 3.03 14.24 -1.05
CA TYR A 41 1.57 14.09 -1.20
C TYR A 41 0.82 14.47 0.09
N GLU A 42 1.46 14.27 1.25
CA GLU A 42 0.94 14.63 2.57
C GLU A 42 0.75 16.16 2.71
N GLY A 43 1.50 16.94 1.91
CA GLY A 43 1.55 18.40 1.99
C GLY A 43 2.82 18.93 2.67
N ILE A 44 3.73 18.04 3.07
CA ILE A 44 5.00 18.36 3.75
C ILE A 44 6.02 18.87 2.73
N THR A 45 6.83 19.86 3.11
CA THR A 45 7.96 20.33 2.30
C THR A 45 9.26 19.76 2.86
N LEU A 46 9.83 18.77 2.17
CA LEU A 46 11.10 18.18 2.55
C LEU A 46 12.23 19.14 2.21
N ASN A 47 13.01 19.51 3.21
CA ASN A 47 14.19 20.35 3.06
C ASN A 47 15.44 19.49 2.82
N PRO A 48 16.45 20.02 2.11
CA PRO A 48 17.68 19.27 1.85
C PRO A 48 18.56 19.08 3.09
N LEU A 49 18.33 19.84 4.16
CA LEU A 49 19.06 19.76 5.43
C LEU A 49 18.09 19.94 6.60
N TYR A 50 18.26 19.12 7.63
CA TYR A 50 17.59 19.23 8.92
C TYR A 50 18.67 19.32 10.00
N THR A 51 18.48 20.21 10.97
CA THR A 51 19.40 20.49 12.08
C THR A 51 18.66 20.47 13.42
N GLU A 52 19.39 20.64 14.52
CA GLU A 52 18.82 20.69 15.87
C GLU A 52 17.75 21.79 16.02
N HIS A 53 17.89 22.90 15.28
CA HIS A 53 16.91 23.99 15.29
C HIS A 53 15.52 23.56 14.83
N ASN A 54 15.42 22.56 13.93
CA ASN A 54 14.13 22.02 13.51
C ASN A 54 13.44 21.26 14.66
N THR A 55 14.19 20.45 15.42
CA THR A 55 13.63 19.66 16.51
C THR A 55 13.30 20.47 17.77
N GLN A 56 13.94 21.61 17.99
CA GLN A 56 13.63 22.48 19.13
C GLN A 56 12.27 23.19 18.96
N SER A 57 11.83 23.44 17.72
CA SER A 57 10.50 24.01 17.46
C SER A 57 9.35 23.04 17.72
N SER A 58 9.58 21.73 17.60
CA SER A 58 8.56 20.70 17.83
C SER A 58 8.32 20.37 19.31
N GLY A 59 9.16 20.87 20.23
CA GLY A 59 8.92 20.92 21.67
C GLY A 59 8.92 19.59 22.45
N GLU A 60 8.93 18.44 21.76
CA GLU A 60 8.87 17.12 22.37
C GLU A 60 9.85 16.16 21.69
N ASN A 61 10.70 15.50 22.47
CA ASN A 61 11.36 14.27 22.01
C ASN A 61 10.26 13.22 21.80
N MET A 62 9.87 12.95 20.55
CA MET A 62 8.87 11.92 20.24
C MET A 62 9.36 10.51 20.59
N GLY A 63 10.68 10.37 20.79
CA GLY A 63 11.32 9.20 21.36
C GLY A 63 11.09 9.09 22.87
N THR A 64 9.86 8.84 23.31
CA THR A 64 9.61 8.38 24.68
C THR A 64 8.67 7.19 24.70
N ALA A 65 9.29 6.01 24.71
CA ALA A 65 9.07 5.00 25.74
C ALA A 65 7.69 4.31 25.82
N VAL A 66 7.34 3.52 24.80
CA VAL A 66 6.41 2.39 25.00
C VAL A 66 7.03 1.07 24.56
N GLN A 67 7.73 1.05 23.42
CA GLN A 67 8.35 -0.17 22.93
C GLN A 67 9.73 -0.37 23.58
N LYS A 68 9.81 -1.36 24.48
CA LYS A 68 11.08 -1.73 25.13
C LYS A 68 12.05 -2.46 24.21
N ARG A 69 11.55 -2.99 23.08
CA ARG A 69 12.31 -3.75 22.07
C ARG A 69 11.70 -3.52 20.69
N ASN A 70 12.53 -3.56 19.66
CA ASN A 70 12.09 -3.51 18.27
C ASN A 70 11.90 -4.93 17.69
N ASP A 71 11.11 -5.75 18.37
CA ASP A 71 10.90 -7.15 17.99
C ASP A 71 9.44 -7.34 17.59
N TRP A 72 9.19 -7.41 16.29
CA TRP A 72 7.85 -7.50 15.70
C TRP A 72 7.45 -8.94 15.44
N SER A 73 6.20 -9.32 15.63
CA SER A 73 5.73 -10.67 15.29
C SER A 73 5.66 -10.87 13.77
N VAL A 74 6.15 -12.01 13.28
CA VAL A 74 6.04 -12.47 11.89
C VAL A 74 4.61 -12.94 11.63
N SER A 75 3.87 -12.22 10.77
CA SER A 75 2.43 -12.42 10.55
C SER A 75 2.12 -12.61 9.06
N GLN A 76 2.82 -13.52 8.38
CA GLN A 76 2.55 -13.83 6.98
C GLN A 76 1.17 -14.47 6.78
N LYS A 77 0.47 -14.06 5.73
CA LYS A 77 -0.88 -14.52 5.41
C LYS A 77 -0.85 -16.00 4.99
N LEU A 78 -1.72 -16.82 5.58
CA LEU A 78 -1.91 -18.22 5.18
C LEU A 78 -2.99 -18.29 4.10
N GLN A 79 -2.56 -18.35 2.84
CA GLN A 79 -3.47 -18.18 1.68
C GLN A 79 -3.60 -19.44 0.80
N ARG A 80 -2.80 -20.49 1.06
CA ARG A 80 -2.76 -21.67 0.19
C ARG A 80 -3.80 -22.72 0.57
N SER A 81 -4.23 -22.71 1.82
CA SER A 81 -5.20 -23.67 2.35
C SER A 81 -6.62 -23.37 1.92
N LYS A 82 -7.33 -24.42 1.50
CA LYS A 82 -8.75 -24.37 1.09
C LYS A 82 -9.62 -25.38 1.84
N THR A 83 -9.02 -26.19 2.72
CA THR A 83 -9.73 -27.13 3.61
C THR A 83 -9.14 -27.05 5.02
N PRO A 84 -9.88 -27.51 6.04
CA PRO A 84 -9.39 -27.56 7.41
C PRO A 84 -8.07 -28.33 7.57
N GLU A 85 -7.93 -29.47 6.91
CA GLU A 85 -6.72 -30.32 6.97
C GLU A 85 -5.52 -29.62 6.33
N GLN A 86 -5.74 -28.96 5.19
CA GLN A 86 -4.71 -28.18 4.54
C GLN A 86 -4.26 -27.03 5.43
N LEU A 87 -5.20 -26.35 6.09
CA LEU A 87 -4.91 -25.26 7.01
C LEU A 87 -4.08 -25.74 8.20
N ASN A 88 -4.45 -26.88 8.80
CA ASN A 88 -3.68 -27.46 9.90
C ASN A 88 -2.23 -27.72 9.51
N GLU A 89 -2.02 -28.33 8.34
CA GLU A 89 -0.69 -28.60 7.80
C GLU A 89 0.08 -27.31 7.50
N GLU A 90 -0.58 -26.31 6.90
CA GLU A 90 0.03 -25.02 6.61
C GLU A 90 0.44 -24.27 7.88
N ILE A 91 -0.38 -24.26 8.93
CA ILE A 91 -0.03 -23.65 10.21
C ILE A 91 1.19 -24.36 10.81
N ARG A 92 1.16 -25.70 10.90
CA ARG A 92 2.29 -26.47 11.47
C ARG A 92 3.60 -26.21 10.72
N GLN A 93 3.55 -26.19 9.39
CA GLN A 93 4.73 -25.93 8.56
C GLN A 93 5.28 -24.51 8.72
N THR A 94 4.40 -23.51 8.82
CA THR A 94 4.81 -22.10 8.91
C THR A 94 5.34 -21.76 10.29
N MET A 95 4.72 -22.27 11.35
CA MET A 95 5.18 -22.10 12.75
C MET A 95 6.57 -22.71 12.97
N GLN A 96 6.84 -23.91 12.43
CA GLN A 96 8.18 -24.51 12.46
C GLN A 96 9.25 -23.68 11.72
N ARG A 97 8.82 -22.73 10.87
CA ARG A 97 9.68 -21.85 10.08
C ARG A 97 9.69 -20.41 10.61
N GLY A 98 9.28 -20.23 11.88
CA GLY A 98 9.33 -18.97 12.62
C GLY A 98 8.28 -17.94 12.18
N GLN A 99 7.11 -18.42 11.79
CA GLN A 99 5.88 -17.64 11.88
C GLN A 99 5.51 -17.47 13.37
N ASP A 100 5.02 -16.29 13.76
CA ASP A 100 4.59 -16.01 15.14
C ASP A 100 3.05 -15.94 15.26
N ILE A 101 2.37 -15.49 14.20
CA ILE A 101 0.91 -15.26 14.19
C ILE A 101 0.21 -16.13 13.14
N ILE A 102 -0.89 -16.79 13.49
CA ILE A 102 -1.79 -17.45 12.51
C ILE A 102 -2.63 -16.37 11.83
N HIS A 103 -2.23 -15.92 10.65
CA HIS A 103 -2.91 -14.83 9.93
C HIS A 103 -3.82 -15.38 8.82
N LEU A 104 -5.13 -15.34 9.02
CA LEU A 104 -6.16 -15.82 8.09
C LEU A 104 -7.00 -14.67 7.55
N GLU A 105 -7.01 -14.49 6.23
CA GLU A 105 -7.94 -13.58 5.54
C GLU A 105 -9.13 -14.31 4.92
N ASP A 106 -8.98 -15.61 4.61
CA ASP A 106 -10.05 -16.45 4.07
C ASP A 106 -10.34 -17.61 5.03
N ILE A 107 -11.56 -17.61 5.57
CA ILE A 107 -12.06 -18.59 6.55
C ILE A 107 -13.31 -19.33 6.06
N ARG A 108 -13.69 -19.18 4.79
CA ARG A 108 -14.99 -19.67 4.28
C ARG A 108 -15.08 -21.19 4.11
N TYR A 109 -13.96 -21.88 4.26
CA TYR A 109 -13.92 -23.35 4.31
C TYR A 109 -14.00 -23.89 5.75
N LEU A 110 -14.11 -23.01 6.76
CA LEU A 110 -14.30 -23.36 8.17
C LEU A 110 -15.77 -23.19 8.56
N GLU A 111 -16.63 -24.06 8.05
CA GLU A 111 -18.08 -23.92 8.15
C GLU A 111 -18.68 -24.49 9.44
N THR A 112 -18.01 -25.42 10.10
CA THR A 112 -18.52 -26.11 11.29
C THR A 112 -17.53 -26.06 12.45
N TYR A 113 -18.02 -26.30 13.67
CA TYR A 113 -17.15 -26.50 14.83
C TYR A 113 -16.13 -27.63 14.64
N GLN A 114 -16.50 -28.68 13.90
CA GLN A 114 -15.58 -29.78 13.60
C GLN A 114 -14.47 -29.35 12.64
N ASP A 115 -14.76 -28.49 11.66
CA ASP A 115 -13.75 -27.91 10.77
C ASP A 115 -12.72 -27.12 11.56
N ILE A 116 -13.14 -26.32 12.54
CA ILE A 116 -12.23 -25.58 13.43
C ILE A 116 -11.38 -26.56 14.25
N CYS A 117 -12.01 -27.60 14.80
CA CYS A 117 -11.28 -28.61 15.56
C CYS A 117 -10.22 -29.33 14.71
N THR A 118 -10.53 -29.64 13.44
CA THR A 118 -9.58 -30.23 12.49
C THR A 118 -8.48 -29.23 12.12
N ALA A 119 -8.82 -27.99 11.81
CA ALA A 119 -7.87 -26.95 11.41
C ALA A 119 -6.87 -26.62 12.52
N PHE A 120 -7.30 -26.62 13.78
CA PHE A 120 -6.48 -26.28 14.94
C PHE A 120 -6.07 -27.49 15.79
N ASP A 121 -6.23 -28.72 15.29
CA ASP A 121 -5.81 -29.91 16.00
C ASP A 121 -4.31 -29.88 16.30
N GLY A 122 -3.94 -30.12 17.56
CA GLY A 122 -2.56 -30.10 18.04
C GLY A 122 -1.85 -28.75 17.94
N ILE A 123 -2.58 -27.63 17.75
CA ILE A 123 -2.02 -26.28 17.71
C ILE A 123 -2.17 -25.64 19.10
N ASP A 124 -1.06 -25.20 19.68
CA ASP A 124 -1.03 -24.53 20.98
C ASP A 124 -1.32 -23.03 20.82
N LEU A 125 -2.57 -22.64 21.06
CA LEU A 125 -3.03 -21.25 21.01
C LEU A 125 -2.71 -20.44 22.27
N GLU A 126 -2.11 -21.04 23.31
CA GLU A 126 -1.58 -20.28 24.45
C GLU A 126 -0.21 -19.67 24.13
N GLN A 127 0.54 -20.34 23.25
CA GLN A 127 1.84 -19.85 22.76
C GLN A 127 1.76 -19.15 21.41
N THR A 128 0.64 -19.29 20.68
CA THR A 128 0.49 -18.79 19.32
C THR A 128 -0.63 -17.76 19.23
N GLU A 129 -0.33 -16.57 18.74
CA GLU A 129 -1.33 -15.52 18.50
C GLU A 129 -2.05 -15.76 17.16
N PHE A 130 -3.32 -15.38 17.05
CA PHE A 130 -4.08 -15.46 15.79
C PHE A 130 -4.56 -14.10 15.33
N HIS A 131 -4.62 -13.90 14.02
CA HIS A 131 -5.24 -12.75 13.40
C HIS A 131 -6.18 -13.27 12.30
N ILE A 132 -7.49 -13.13 12.52
CA ILE A 132 -8.51 -13.69 11.64
C ILE A 132 -9.42 -12.58 11.15
N SER A 133 -9.47 -12.38 9.83
CA SER A 133 -10.42 -11.46 9.21
C SER A 133 -11.79 -12.11 9.05
N LEU A 134 -12.83 -11.45 9.56
CA LEU A 134 -14.20 -11.98 9.47
C LEU A 134 -14.84 -11.68 8.12
N GLN A 135 -14.59 -10.51 7.52
CA GLN A 135 -15.04 -10.11 6.16
C GLN A 135 -16.50 -10.50 5.85
N GLY A 136 -17.45 -10.17 6.74
CA GLY A 136 -18.85 -10.55 6.59
C GLY A 136 -19.22 -12.00 6.95
N ASN A 137 -18.27 -12.87 7.27
CA ASN A 137 -18.48 -14.22 7.81
C ASN A 137 -18.49 -14.21 9.35
N ILE A 138 -19.37 -13.40 9.95
CA ILE A 138 -19.50 -13.26 11.41
C ILE A 138 -19.90 -14.57 12.09
N GLY A 139 -20.56 -15.49 11.38
CA GLY A 139 -20.95 -16.81 11.84
C GLY A 139 -19.77 -17.71 12.24
N PHE A 140 -18.55 -17.40 11.78
CA PHE A 140 -17.33 -18.04 12.29
C PHE A 140 -17.07 -17.74 13.77
N PHE A 141 -17.40 -16.53 14.24
CA PHE A 141 -17.05 -16.07 15.59
C PHE A 141 -17.62 -16.99 16.69
N PRO A 142 -18.93 -17.34 16.72
CA PRO A 142 -19.45 -18.24 17.74
C PRO A 142 -18.79 -19.63 17.75
N LEU A 143 -18.48 -20.16 16.57
CA LEU A 143 -17.81 -21.46 16.42
C LEU A 143 -16.40 -21.41 17.03
N PHE A 144 -15.64 -20.35 16.71
CA PHE A 144 -14.26 -20.20 17.15
C PHE A 144 -14.17 -19.86 18.64
N ILE A 145 -15.02 -18.98 19.18
CA ILE A 145 -15.07 -18.73 20.63
C ILE A 145 -15.41 -20.02 21.40
N THR A 146 -16.33 -20.83 20.89
CA THR A 146 -16.65 -22.14 21.48
C THR A 146 -15.42 -23.06 21.52
N TYR A 147 -14.56 -22.99 20.49
CA TYR A 147 -13.28 -23.70 20.47
C TYR A 147 -12.26 -23.10 21.44
N LEU A 148 -12.23 -21.77 21.62
CA LEU A 148 -11.30 -21.07 22.51
C LEU A 148 -11.63 -21.19 24.01
N LYS A 149 -12.83 -21.64 24.38
CA LYS A 149 -13.23 -21.76 25.80
C LYS A 149 -12.15 -22.42 26.66
N ASN A 150 -11.86 -21.79 27.80
CA ASN A 150 -10.84 -22.20 28.78
C ASN A 150 -9.38 -22.16 28.29
N LYS A 151 -9.07 -21.45 27.20
CA LYS A 151 -7.68 -21.22 26.75
C LYS A 151 -7.26 -19.79 27.07
N ASP A 152 -6.03 -19.61 27.55
CA ASP A 152 -5.41 -18.28 27.65
C ASP A 152 -4.74 -17.95 26.31
N CYS A 153 -5.48 -17.37 25.37
CA CYS A 153 -4.98 -17.08 24.04
C CYS A 153 -4.92 -15.58 23.75
N LYS A 154 -4.12 -15.23 22.73
CA LYS A 154 -3.99 -13.88 22.20
C LYS A 154 -4.44 -13.86 20.75
N GLY A 155 -5.09 -12.79 20.33
CA GLY A 155 -5.42 -12.65 18.92
C GLY A 155 -6.31 -11.47 18.60
N SER A 156 -6.77 -11.43 17.35
CA SER A 156 -7.68 -10.41 16.86
C SER A 156 -8.63 -10.96 15.81
N PHE A 157 -9.91 -10.66 15.98
CA PHE A 157 -10.89 -10.69 14.91
C PHE A 157 -10.83 -9.33 14.21
N ALA A 158 -10.44 -9.28 12.95
CA ALA A 158 -10.38 -8.02 12.19
C ALA A 158 -11.79 -7.64 11.69
N PHE A 159 -12.67 -7.29 12.64
CA PHE A 159 -14.03 -6.84 12.36
C PHE A 159 -14.09 -5.31 12.41
N ASP A 160 -14.13 -4.67 11.23
CA ASP A 160 -14.17 -3.21 11.08
C ASP A 160 -15.49 -2.80 10.39
N PRO A 161 -16.55 -2.49 11.16
CA PRO A 161 -17.87 -2.21 10.60
C PRO A 161 -17.89 -1.11 9.53
N TYR A 162 -17.22 0.02 9.80
CA TYR A 162 -17.23 1.16 8.89
C TYR A 162 -16.19 1.04 7.77
N GLY A 163 -15.08 0.33 8.01
CA GLY A 163 -14.10 0.00 6.97
C GLY A 163 -14.71 -0.89 5.87
N GLU A 164 -15.47 -1.91 6.27
CA GLU A 164 -16.21 -2.77 5.33
C GLU A 164 -17.31 -1.98 4.58
N TRP A 165 -18.01 -1.08 5.28
CA TRP A 165 -19.02 -0.21 4.69
C TRP A 165 -18.47 0.74 3.61
N ILE A 166 -17.40 1.48 3.92
CA ILE A 166 -16.85 2.47 2.98
C ILE A 166 -16.12 1.81 1.79
N SER A 167 -15.54 0.63 2.00
CA SER A 167 -14.90 -0.14 0.93
C SER A 167 -15.90 -0.85 0.02
N GLY A 168 -17.17 -0.97 0.41
CA GLY A 168 -18.21 -1.65 -0.36
C GLY A 168 -18.14 -3.17 -0.27
N SER A 169 -17.42 -3.71 0.72
CA SER A 169 -17.40 -5.13 1.02
C SER A 169 -18.54 -5.55 1.97
N ASP A 170 -19.42 -4.63 2.32
CA ASP A 170 -20.47 -4.87 3.29
C ASP A 170 -21.63 -5.69 2.72
N LEU A 171 -22.14 -6.61 3.54
CA LEU A 171 -23.34 -7.40 3.26
C LEU A 171 -24.51 -7.03 4.18
N VAL A 172 -24.26 -6.22 5.22
CA VAL A 172 -25.16 -5.96 6.35
C VAL A 172 -25.12 -4.47 6.71
N SER A 173 -26.18 -3.90 7.27
CA SER A 173 -26.16 -2.52 7.75
C SER A 173 -25.09 -2.29 8.84
N SER A 174 -24.44 -1.12 8.82
CA SER A 174 -23.44 -0.76 9.85
C SER A 174 -24.06 -0.73 11.25
N THR A 175 -25.34 -0.37 11.39
CA THR A 175 -26.05 -0.39 12.68
C THR A 175 -26.04 -1.79 13.29
N LYS A 176 -26.40 -2.80 12.50
CA LYS A 176 -26.44 -4.20 12.95
C LYS A 176 -25.03 -4.73 13.26
N LYS A 177 -24.03 -4.33 12.48
CA LYS A 177 -22.63 -4.67 12.77
C LYS A 177 -22.12 -4.07 14.09
N ILE A 178 -22.54 -2.86 14.45
CA ILE A 178 -22.18 -2.26 15.74
C ILE A 178 -22.85 -3.02 16.89
N GLU A 179 -24.09 -3.50 16.71
CA GLU A 179 -24.74 -4.40 17.67
C GLU A 179 -23.94 -5.69 17.86
N TRP A 180 -23.50 -6.31 16.76
CA TRP A 180 -22.65 -7.50 16.83
C TRP A 180 -21.32 -7.23 17.50
N LEU A 181 -20.68 -6.10 17.22
CA LEU A 181 -19.44 -5.74 17.87
C LEU A 181 -19.63 -5.61 19.39
N ALA A 182 -20.71 -4.96 19.83
CA ALA A 182 -21.05 -4.86 21.24
C ALA A 182 -21.21 -6.26 21.87
N GLU A 183 -21.95 -7.16 21.21
CA GLU A 183 -22.10 -8.55 21.66
C GLU A 183 -20.77 -9.32 21.66
N MET A 184 -19.91 -9.12 20.66
CA MET A 184 -18.58 -9.74 20.59
C MET A 184 -17.74 -9.34 21.80
N ILE A 185 -17.68 -8.04 22.13
CA ILE A 185 -16.91 -7.54 23.29
C ILE A 185 -17.44 -8.17 24.58
N GLU A 186 -18.76 -8.21 24.77
CA GLU A 186 -19.37 -8.82 25.95
C GLU A 186 -19.10 -10.32 26.04
N ILE A 187 -19.13 -11.05 24.92
CA ILE A 187 -18.81 -12.49 24.86
C ILE A 187 -17.33 -12.71 25.22
N LEU A 188 -16.42 -11.87 24.71
CA LEU A 188 -14.99 -11.97 25.02
C LEU A 188 -14.71 -11.71 26.51
N ASP A 189 -15.43 -10.77 27.13
CA ASP A 189 -15.37 -10.53 28.58
C ASP A 189 -15.90 -11.74 29.36
N GLN A 190 -17.06 -12.28 28.97
CA GLN A 190 -17.73 -13.41 29.65
C GLN A 190 -16.92 -14.70 29.59
N GLU A 191 -16.27 -14.98 28.46
CA GLU A 191 -15.43 -16.17 28.27
C GLU A 191 -14.00 -15.96 28.80
N ASN A 192 -13.72 -14.83 29.46
CA ASN A 192 -12.42 -14.47 30.06
C ASN A 192 -11.26 -14.53 29.05
N LEU A 193 -11.44 -13.89 27.89
CA LEU A 193 -10.45 -13.79 26.82
C LEU A 193 -9.90 -12.34 26.71
N PRO A 194 -9.17 -11.81 27.72
CA PRO A 194 -8.79 -10.39 27.78
C PRO A 194 -7.80 -9.96 26.69
N ASN A 195 -7.01 -10.90 26.15
CA ASN A 195 -5.99 -10.59 25.13
C ASN A 195 -6.48 -10.81 23.68
N VAL A 196 -7.79 -11.03 23.50
CA VAL A 196 -8.42 -11.19 22.18
C VAL A 196 -9.11 -9.89 21.80
N ARG A 197 -8.73 -9.33 20.66
CA ARG A 197 -9.29 -8.08 20.12
C ARG A 197 -10.48 -8.39 19.22
N ALA A 198 -11.48 -7.53 19.29
CA ALA A 198 -12.67 -7.64 18.47
C ALA A 198 -12.55 -6.85 17.15
N VAL A 199 -11.73 -5.81 17.13
CA VAL A 199 -11.59 -4.91 15.97
C VAL A 199 -10.12 -4.79 15.58
N LEU A 200 -9.87 -4.82 14.27
CA LEU A 200 -8.62 -4.36 13.69
C LEU A 200 -8.96 -3.38 12.57
N PHE A 201 -8.73 -2.08 12.80
CA PHE A 201 -9.02 -1.05 11.82
C PHE A 201 -8.09 -1.17 10.63
N ASN A 202 -8.64 -1.19 9.42
CA ASN A 202 -7.84 -1.41 8.21
C ASN A 202 -7.53 -0.09 7.49
N GLY A 203 -6.33 0.45 7.67
CA GLY A 203 -5.86 1.62 6.92
C GLY A 203 -5.47 1.34 5.48
N GLU A 204 -5.22 0.08 5.10
CA GLU A 204 -4.82 -0.28 3.74
C GLU A 204 -5.87 0.10 2.70
N ILE A 205 -7.16 0.11 3.07
CA ILE A 205 -8.25 0.50 2.17
C ILE A 205 -8.09 1.96 1.71
N PHE A 206 -7.61 2.85 2.57
CA PHE A 206 -7.41 4.26 2.23
C PHE A 206 -6.13 4.47 1.43
N TYR A 207 -5.06 3.76 1.79
CA TYR A 207 -3.79 3.82 1.05
C TYR A 207 -3.95 3.29 -0.39
N ASN A 208 -4.60 2.13 -0.55
CA ASN A 208 -4.84 1.51 -1.86
C ASN A 208 -5.85 2.29 -2.71
N ALA A 209 -6.69 3.11 -2.09
CA ALA A 209 -7.56 4.08 -2.76
C ALA A 209 -6.84 5.39 -3.19
N GLY A 210 -5.52 5.48 -2.96
CA GLY A 210 -4.67 6.59 -3.39
C GLY A 210 -4.20 7.53 -2.29
N GLY A 211 -4.58 7.28 -1.03
CA GLY A 211 -4.23 8.09 0.13
C GLY A 211 -2.71 8.27 0.32
N SER A 212 -2.31 9.39 0.92
CA SER A 212 -0.95 9.55 1.45
C SER A 212 -0.86 9.04 2.89
N ALA A 213 0.33 9.09 3.51
CA ALA A 213 0.47 8.72 4.91
C ALA A 213 -0.48 9.55 5.82
N LYS A 214 -0.75 10.80 5.45
CA LYS A 214 -1.66 11.69 6.18
C LYS A 214 -3.11 11.22 6.10
N GLU A 215 -3.64 10.97 4.89
CA GLU A 215 -5.02 10.51 4.71
C GLU A 215 -5.24 9.14 5.35
N GLU A 216 -4.26 8.23 5.23
CA GLU A 216 -4.34 6.92 5.87
C GLU A 216 -4.48 7.04 7.39
N LEU A 217 -3.61 7.82 8.05
CA LEU A 217 -3.72 8.08 9.49
C LEU A 217 -5.07 8.74 9.84
N ALA A 218 -5.42 9.82 9.14
CA ALA A 218 -6.60 10.61 9.48
C ALA A 218 -7.89 9.79 9.35
N TYR A 219 -8.08 9.09 8.23
CA TYR A 219 -9.33 8.38 7.97
C TYR A 219 -9.47 7.11 8.81
N THR A 220 -8.36 6.40 9.09
CA THR A 220 -8.38 5.26 10.01
C THR A 220 -8.69 5.69 11.44
N PHE A 221 -8.09 6.77 11.95
CA PHE A 221 -8.39 7.23 13.30
C PHE A 221 -9.76 7.90 13.43
N SER A 222 -10.25 8.60 12.39
CA SER A 222 -11.62 9.10 12.36
C SER A 222 -12.64 7.95 12.38
N ASN A 223 -12.39 6.84 11.66
CA ASN A 223 -13.20 5.63 11.78
C ASN A 223 -13.19 5.11 13.24
N ALA A 224 -12.02 5.03 13.87
CA ALA A 224 -11.93 4.58 15.26
C ALA A 224 -12.68 5.47 16.26
N ILE A 225 -12.64 6.79 16.09
CA ILE A 225 -13.38 7.77 16.91
C ILE A 225 -14.89 7.58 16.71
N GLU A 226 -15.35 7.40 15.48
CA GLU A 226 -16.76 7.14 15.17
C GLU A 226 -17.25 5.86 15.87
N LEU A 227 -16.50 4.75 15.75
CA LEU A 227 -16.87 3.48 16.37
C LEU A 227 -16.88 3.56 17.90
N LEU A 228 -15.91 4.27 18.48
CA LEU A 228 -15.85 4.53 19.91
C LEU A 228 -17.09 5.32 20.38
N ASN A 229 -17.48 6.37 19.66
CA ASN A 229 -18.69 7.15 19.98
C ASN A 229 -19.95 6.27 19.88
N ALA A 230 -20.07 5.45 18.82
CA ALA A 230 -21.21 4.55 18.64
C ALA A 230 -21.33 3.48 19.75
N LEU A 231 -20.20 2.99 20.27
CA LEU A 231 -20.19 2.05 21.41
C LEU A 231 -20.44 2.77 22.75
N LYS A 232 -19.95 4.00 22.91
CA LYS A 232 -20.23 4.82 24.09
C LYS A 232 -21.72 5.13 24.24
N GLU A 233 -22.42 5.41 23.14
CA GLU A 233 -23.88 5.56 23.12
C GLU A 233 -24.62 4.29 23.59
N ARG A 234 -23.99 3.13 23.45
CA ARG A 234 -24.48 1.82 23.92
C ARG A 234 -24.03 1.46 25.34
N GLY A 235 -23.36 2.39 26.04
CA GLY A 235 -22.95 2.21 27.43
C GLY A 235 -21.58 1.57 27.65
N PHE A 236 -20.77 1.40 26.59
CA PHE A 236 -19.39 0.91 26.73
C PHE A 236 -18.47 2.04 27.21
N TRP A 237 -17.52 1.68 28.09
CA TRP A 237 -16.48 2.59 28.58
C TRP A 237 -15.25 2.53 27.68
N ILE A 238 -14.46 3.61 27.64
CA ILE A 238 -13.24 3.70 26.83
C ILE A 238 -12.27 2.55 27.11
N ASP A 239 -12.12 2.13 28.37
CA ASP A 239 -11.26 1.03 28.77
C ASP A 239 -11.65 -0.30 28.11
N GLN A 240 -12.96 -0.57 27.97
CA GLN A 240 -13.46 -1.78 27.31
C GLN A 240 -13.24 -1.74 25.80
N PHE A 241 -13.21 -0.57 25.20
CA PHE A 241 -12.91 -0.41 23.78
C PHE A 241 -11.41 -0.51 23.51
N ALA A 242 -10.59 0.21 24.29
CA ALA A 242 -9.16 0.33 24.08
C ALA A 242 -8.42 -1.02 24.15
N ASP A 243 -8.87 -1.94 25.02
CA ASP A 243 -8.34 -3.31 25.09
C ASP A 243 -8.73 -4.20 23.89
N ARG A 244 -9.74 -3.80 23.11
CA ARG A 244 -10.38 -4.63 22.09
C ARG A 244 -10.05 -4.22 20.66
N VAL A 245 -9.16 -3.24 20.47
CA VAL A 245 -8.83 -2.67 19.16
C VAL A 245 -7.35 -2.82 18.81
N GLY A 246 -7.08 -2.90 17.52
CA GLY A 246 -5.76 -2.68 16.94
C GLY A 246 -5.89 -2.02 15.56
N PHE A 247 -4.76 -1.77 14.91
CA PHE A 247 -4.70 -1.04 13.66
C PHE A 247 -3.77 -1.73 12.68
N THR A 248 -4.20 -1.84 11.43
CA THR A 248 -3.35 -2.18 10.29
C THR A 248 -3.06 -0.93 9.48
N PHE A 249 -1.79 -0.66 9.20
CA PHE A 249 -1.37 0.38 8.26
C PHE A 249 -0.47 -0.22 7.18
N SER A 250 -0.54 0.35 6.00
CA SER A 250 0.27 -0.04 4.84
C SER A 250 1.75 0.25 5.10
N ALA A 251 2.67 -0.48 4.48
CA ALA A 251 4.05 -0.07 4.32
C ALA A 251 4.29 0.23 2.84
N GLY A 252 4.53 1.51 2.54
CA GLY A 252 4.71 2.05 1.19
C GLY A 252 6.16 2.28 0.77
N SER A 253 6.36 2.80 -0.44
CA SER A 253 7.69 3.01 -1.02
C SER A 253 8.47 4.20 -0.45
N ASN A 254 7.83 5.11 0.31
CA ASN A 254 8.50 6.30 0.82
C ASN A 254 9.13 6.03 2.19
N PHE A 255 10.31 5.40 2.18
CA PHE A 255 11.00 4.86 3.35
C PHE A 255 10.89 5.72 4.63
N PHE A 256 11.32 6.99 4.61
CA PHE A 256 11.31 7.84 5.80
C PHE A 256 9.91 8.30 6.20
N MET A 257 9.03 8.55 5.23
CA MET A 257 7.64 8.92 5.51
C MET A 257 6.89 7.76 6.17
N GLU A 258 7.16 6.51 5.78
CA GLU A 258 6.56 5.34 6.45
C GLU A 258 7.05 5.20 7.89
N ILE A 259 8.35 5.40 8.16
CA ILE A 259 8.88 5.44 9.54
C ILE A 259 8.14 6.51 10.36
N ALA A 260 8.01 7.71 9.80
CA ALA A 260 7.30 8.81 10.42
C ALA A 260 5.81 8.48 10.65
N LYS A 261 5.15 7.81 9.70
CA LYS A 261 3.75 7.42 9.81
C LYS A 261 3.49 6.49 10.99
N PHE A 262 4.28 5.43 11.14
CA PHE A 262 4.11 4.48 12.25
C PHE A 262 4.38 5.13 13.61
N ARG A 263 5.34 6.05 13.68
CA ARG A 263 5.61 6.84 14.89
C ARG A 263 4.48 7.84 15.19
N ALA A 264 3.99 8.55 14.17
CA ALA A 264 2.88 9.49 14.27
C ALA A 264 1.58 8.79 14.72
N ALA A 265 1.32 7.56 14.25
CA ALA A 265 0.16 6.77 14.65
C ALA A 265 0.09 6.56 16.17
N LYS A 266 1.24 6.22 16.79
CA LYS A 266 1.34 6.04 18.26
C LYS A 266 0.97 7.32 19.01
N LYS A 267 1.43 8.48 18.52
CA LYS A 267 1.11 9.79 19.10
C LYS A 267 -0.36 10.14 18.94
N ILE A 268 -0.92 10.00 17.74
CA ILE A 268 -2.33 10.28 17.49
C ILE A 268 -3.23 9.42 18.38
N TRP A 269 -2.94 8.12 18.50
CA TRP A 269 -3.69 7.21 19.36
C TRP A 269 -3.62 7.61 20.84
N THR A 270 -2.42 7.96 21.32
CA THR A 270 -2.21 8.48 22.69
C THR A 270 -3.05 9.72 22.96
N THR A 271 -3.10 10.65 22.00
CA THR A 271 -3.93 11.87 22.08
C THR A 271 -5.41 11.53 22.12
N ILE A 272 -5.88 10.59 21.29
CA ILE A 272 -7.28 10.13 21.29
C ILE A 272 -7.64 9.55 22.66
N LEU A 273 -6.87 8.58 23.16
CA LEU A 273 -7.14 7.96 24.47
C LEU A 273 -7.19 9.00 25.59
N THR A 274 -6.25 9.94 25.60
CA THR A 274 -6.20 11.04 26.58
C THR A 274 -7.45 11.92 26.49
N ALA A 275 -7.88 12.28 25.28
CA ALA A 275 -9.08 13.09 25.06
C ALA A 275 -10.36 12.39 25.54
N PHE A 276 -10.42 11.05 25.45
CA PHE A 276 -11.52 10.23 25.95
C PHE A 276 -11.39 9.84 27.43
N GLY A 277 -10.34 10.29 28.12
CA GLY A 277 -10.13 10.09 29.56
C GLY A 277 -9.50 8.75 29.95
N ALA A 278 -8.95 8.00 28.99
CA ALA A 278 -8.20 6.78 29.26
C ALA A 278 -6.72 7.05 29.54
N SER A 279 -6.09 6.16 30.31
CA SER A 279 -4.63 6.17 30.50
C SER A 279 -3.96 5.57 29.27
N ALA A 280 -3.31 6.42 28.46
CA ALA A 280 -2.63 5.97 27.24
C ALA A 280 -1.50 4.95 27.52
N ASP A 281 -0.83 5.04 28.67
CA ASP A 281 0.22 4.10 29.08
C ASP A 281 -0.32 2.66 29.29
N ARG A 282 -1.61 2.53 29.60
CA ARG A 282 -2.28 1.23 29.78
C ARG A 282 -2.61 0.56 28.45
N TYR A 283 -2.86 1.35 27.41
CA TYR A 283 -3.40 0.88 26.12
C TYR A 283 -2.49 1.27 24.96
N PRO A 284 -1.28 0.69 24.89
CA PRO A 284 -0.35 0.98 23.82
C PRO A 284 -0.94 0.59 22.47
N LEU A 285 -0.63 1.37 21.42
CA LEU A 285 -1.10 1.09 20.07
C LEU A 285 -0.63 -0.29 19.60
N VAL A 286 -1.59 -1.17 19.29
CA VAL A 286 -1.33 -2.46 18.63
C VAL A 286 -1.37 -2.23 17.13
N LEU A 287 -0.19 -2.33 16.51
CA LEU A 287 0.06 -1.83 15.17
C LEU A 287 0.61 -2.95 14.27
N HIS A 288 -0.26 -3.48 13.42
CA HIS A 288 0.15 -4.33 12.31
C HIS A 288 0.57 -3.47 11.12
N ALA A 289 1.69 -3.81 10.49
CA ALA A 289 2.05 -3.25 9.19
C ALA A 289 1.95 -4.31 8.10
N ALA A 290 1.41 -3.93 6.95
CA ALA A 290 1.32 -4.81 5.79
C ALA A 290 1.93 -4.11 4.56
N ALA A 291 2.88 -4.77 3.90
CA ALA A 291 3.47 -4.25 2.68
C ALA A 291 2.40 -4.06 1.60
N SER A 292 2.27 -2.84 1.07
CA SER A 292 1.19 -2.50 0.15
C SER A 292 1.37 -3.13 -1.22
N THR A 293 0.26 -3.59 -1.83
CA THR A 293 0.24 -4.02 -3.23
C THR A 293 0.16 -2.85 -4.22
N PHE A 294 -0.16 -1.63 -3.75
CA PHE A 294 -0.39 -0.43 -4.56
C PHE A 294 0.75 -0.07 -5.51
N ASN A 295 2.00 -0.35 -5.11
CA ASN A 295 3.22 -0.07 -5.88
C ASN A 295 3.85 -1.31 -6.55
N LYS A 296 3.19 -2.48 -6.47
CA LYS A 296 3.69 -3.76 -6.99
C LYS A 296 3.32 -3.93 -8.46
N THR A 297 4.25 -4.53 -9.21
CA THR A 297 4.17 -4.66 -10.68
C THR A 297 4.06 -6.12 -11.09
N LYS A 298 3.31 -6.44 -12.15
CA LYS A 298 3.28 -7.77 -12.80
C LYS A 298 4.48 -8.03 -13.71
N HIS A 299 5.15 -6.96 -14.13
CA HIS A 299 6.39 -7.00 -14.90
C HIS A 299 7.60 -6.83 -13.99
N ASP A 300 8.69 -7.51 -14.33
CA ASP A 300 9.93 -7.57 -13.55
C ASP A 300 9.65 -7.91 -12.08
N LEU A 301 8.98 -9.04 -11.86
CA LEU A 301 8.45 -9.43 -10.55
C LEU A 301 9.48 -9.43 -9.42
N HIS A 302 10.74 -9.76 -9.71
CA HIS A 302 11.78 -9.80 -8.67
C HIS A 302 12.07 -8.41 -8.09
N VAL A 303 11.76 -7.33 -8.80
CA VAL A 303 11.84 -5.97 -8.24
C VAL A 303 10.85 -5.80 -7.07
N ASN A 304 9.74 -6.54 -7.05
CA ASN A 304 8.84 -6.54 -5.90
C ASN A 304 9.52 -7.07 -4.63
N MET A 305 10.52 -7.96 -4.72
CA MET A 305 11.32 -8.38 -3.55
C MET A 305 12.08 -7.19 -2.96
N LEU A 306 12.66 -6.34 -3.81
CA LEU A 306 13.42 -5.15 -3.39
C LEU A 306 12.50 -4.11 -2.73
N ARG A 307 11.31 -3.91 -3.32
CA ARG A 307 10.25 -3.03 -2.76
C ARG A 307 9.81 -3.53 -1.39
N ALA A 308 9.41 -4.80 -1.31
CA ALA A 308 8.93 -5.42 -0.08
C ALA A 308 9.98 -5.41 1.04
N THR A 309 11.27 -5.57 0.71
CA THR A 309 12.36 -5.48 1.70
C THR A 309 12.50 -4.06 2.27
N THR A 310 12.39 -3.04 1.43
CA THR A 310 12.49 -1.63 1.87
C THR A 310 11.30 -1.21 2.71
N GLU A 311 10.09 -1.65 2.33
CA GLU A 311 8.85 -1.44 3.07
C GLU A 311 8.88 -2.15 4.44
N ALA A 312 9.35 -3.39 4.46
CA ALA A 312 9.55 -4.14 5.70
C ALA A 312 10.55 -3.45 6.61
N PHE A 313 11.61 -2.88 6.04
CA PHE A 313 12.64 -2.17 6.78
C PHE A 313 12.10 -0.87 7.41
N SER A 314 11.33 -0.06 6.67
CA SER A 314 10.71 1.14 7.25
C SER A 314 9.69 0.80 8.34
N ALA A 315 8.89 -0.24 8.15
CA ALA A 315 7.95 -0.74 9.17
C ALA A 315 8.68 -1.23 10.43
N ALA A 316 9.76 -1.99 10.27
CA ALA A 316 10.59 -2.42 11.39
C ALA A 316 11.19 -1.24 12.15
N ILE A 317 11.75 -0.23 11.48
CA ILE A 317 12.27 0.97 12.18
C ILE A 317 11.14 1.78 12.84
N GLY A 318 9.96 1.84 12.22
CA GLY A 318 8.78 2.49 12.80
C GLY A 318 8.26 1.86 14.10
N GLY A 319 8.75 0.67 14.45
CA GLY A 319 8.39 -0.04 15.67
C GLY A 319 6.96 -0.59 15.62
N VAL A 320 6.63 -1.31 14.56
CA VAL A 320 5.34 -2.02 14.44
C VAL A 320 5.29 -3.20 15.41
N THR A 321 4.10 -3.64 15.83
CA THR A 321 3.95 -4.82 16.71
C THR A 321 4.03 -6.12 15.93
N SER A 322 3.54 -6.12 14.69
CA SER A 322 3.61 -7.25 13.78
C SER A 322 3.74 -6.77 12.34
N LEU A 323 4.26 -7.63 11.47
CA LEU A 323 4.55 -7.28 10.07
C LEU A 323 4.13 -8.41 9.13
N THR A 324 3.51 -8.03 8.02
CA THR A 324 3.33 -8.84 6.81
C THR A 324 4.19 -8.27 5.70
N ILE A 325 5.07 -9.09 5.13
CA ILE A 325 5.87 -8.73 3.95
C ILE A 325 5.23 -9.36 2.73
N ALA A 326 4.88 -8.56 1.73
CA ALA A 326 4.22 -9.01 0.52
C ALA A 326 5.12 -9.99 -0.26
N PRO A 327 4.64 -11.21 -0.57
CA PRO A 327 5.30 -12.09 -1.52
C PRO A 327 5.46 -11.38 -2.87
N PHE A 328 6.63 -11.54 -3.49
CA PHE A 328 6.98 -10.79 -4.70
C PHE A 328 6.05 -11.08 -5.90
N ASP A 329 5.37 -12.22 -5.87
CA ASP A 329 4.45 -12.71 -6.88
C ASP A 329 2.97 -12.66 -6.48
N GLU A 330 2.62 -12.00 -5.37
CA GLU A 330 1.23 -11.86 -4.88
C GLU A 330 0.29 -11.20 -5.91
N VAL A 331 0.80 -10.27 -6.71
CA VAL A 331 0.02 -9.59 -7.77
C VAL A 331 -0.39 -10.50 -8.93
N LEU A 332 0.10 -11.74 -8.96
CA LEU A 332 -0.31 -12.75 -9.94
C LEU A 332 -1.49 -13.61 -9.48
N GLY A 333 -2.00 -13.45 -8.26
CA GLY A 333 -3.02 -14.31 -7.67
C GLY A 333 -2.43 -15.20 -6.58
N ASP A 334 -2.71 -16.51 -6.61
CA ASP A 334 -2.23 -17.43 -5.57
C ASP A 334 -0.71 -17.40 -5.38
N VAL A 335 -0.25 -17.23 -4.14
CA VAL A 335 1.18 -17.07 -3.82
C VAL A 335 1.95 -18.38 -4.01
N SER A 336 3.15 -18.31 -4.61
CA SER A 336 4.00 -19.49 -4.76
C SER A 336 4.70 -19.84 -3.44
N LYS A 337 5.06 -21.12 -3.26
CA LYS A 337 5.89 -21.56 -2.12
C LYS A 337 7.21 -20.79 -2.04
N THR A 338 7.77 -20.38 -3.18
CA THR A 338 9.01 -19.59 -3.23
C THR A 338 8.76 -18.15 -2.79
N GLY A 339 7.68 -17.51 -3.25
CA GLY A 339 7.28 -16.17 -2.85
C GLY A 339 7.06 -16.05 -1.35
N ASP A 340 6.23 -16.94 -0.80
CA ASP A 340 5.96 -17.03 0.64
C ASP A 340 7.24 -17.28 1.47
N ARG A 341 8.10 -18.21 1.02
CA ARG A 341 9.38 -18.47 1.70
C ARG A 341 10.30 -17.25 1.68
N ILE A 342 10.41 -16.53 0.56
CA ILE A 342 11.27 -15.34 0.47
C ILE A 342 10.72 -14.25 1.39
N ALA A 343 9.42 -13.99 1.35
CA ALA A 343 8.78 -13.00 2.21
C ALA A 343 9.05 -13.27 3.70
N ARG A 344 8.87 -14.52 4.15
CA ARG A 344 9.18 -14.93 5.53
C ARG A 344 10.66 -14.82 5.86
N ASN A 345 11.55 -15.27 4.96
CA ASN A 345 12.99 -15.18 5.19
C ASN A 345 13.49 -13.73 5.31
N THR A 346 12.85 -12.78 4.62
CA THR A 346 13.18 -11.35 4.77
C THR A 346 13.03 -10.87 6.21
N HIS A 347 12.09 -11.40 7.00
CA HIS A 347 12.00 -11.08 8.43
C HIS A 347 13.28 -11.46 9.17
N PHE A 348 13.81 -12.66 8.96
CA PHE A 348 15.03 -13.12 9.65
C PHE A 348 16.26 -12.37 9.19
N ILE A 349 16.36 -12.01 7.90
CA ILE A 349 17.45 -11.15 7.42
C ILE A 349 17.41 -9.79 8.14
N LEU A 350 16.22 -9.21 8.32
CA LEU A 350 16.08 -7.93 9.02
C LEU A 350 16.31 -8.05 10.54
N LYS A 351 15.80 -9.10 11.19
CA LYS A 351 15.92 -9.31 12.63
C LYS A 351 17.31 -9.77 13.06
N GLU A 352 17.81 -10.83 12.44
CA GLU A 352 18.96 -11.60 12.92
C GLU A 352 20.26 -11.21 12.22
N GLU A 353 20.23 -10.89 10.93
CA GLU A 353 21.43 -10.51 10.17
C GLU A 353 21.67 -9.00 10.17
N SER A 354 20.61 -8.21 10.01
CA SER A 354 20.65 -6.74 10.02
C SER A 354 20.53 -6.16 11.44
N LEU A 355 20.22 -7.01 12.42
CA LEU A 355 20.16 -6.68 13.85
C LEU A 355 19.19 -5.56 14.21
N LEU A 356 18.14 -5.36 13.41
CA LEU A 356 17.17 -4.28 13.63
C LEU A 356 16.38 -4.43 14.93
N SER A 357 16.32 -5.64 15.48
CA SER A 357 15.64 -5.93 16.73
C SER A 357 16.43 -5.56 18.00
N LYS A 358 17.71 -5.18 17.85
CA LYS A 358 18.60 -4.93 19.00
C LYS A 358 18.42 -3.55 19.63
N VAL A 359 17.91 -2.56 18.90
CA VAL A 359 17.69 -1.19 19.38
C VAL A 359 16.20 -0.87 19.26
N ALA A 360 15.60 -0.37 20.34
CA ALA A 360 14.15 -0.18 20.44
C ALA A 360 13.57 0.85 19.44
N ASP A 361 14.26 1.97 19.24
CA ASP A 361 13.89 2.98 18.25
C ASP A 361 15.16 3.51 17.56
N PRO A 362 15.64 2.83 16.50
CA PRO A 362 16.87 3.22 15.80
C PRO A 362 16.78 4.60 15.14
N ALA A 363 15.57 5.10 14.86
CA ALA A 363 15.35 6.40 14.24
C ALA A 363 15.26 7.55 15.24
N GLY A 364 15.12 7.25 16.54
CA GLY A 364 14.99 8.25 17.59
C GLY A 364 16.18 9.21 17.62
N GLY A 365 15.87 10.52 17.67
CA GLY A 365 16.87 11.58 17.68
C GLY A 365 17.39 12.03 16.31
N SER A 366 16.96 11.40 15.21
CA SER A 366 17.22 11.93 13.87
C SER A 366 16.39 13.20 13.64
N TRP A 367 17.04 14.36 13.50
CA TRP A 367 16.35 15.64 13.25
C TRP A 367 15.32 15.60 12.13
N TYR A 368 15.68 14.94 11.02
CA TYR A 368 14.78 14.77 9.88
C TYR A 368 13.51 13.98 10.26
N ILE A 369 13.67 12.75 10.74
CA ILE A 369 12.57 11.86 11.11
C ILE A 369 11.70 12.45 12.22
N GLU A 370 12.29 13.05 13.26
CA GLU A 370 11.52 13.68 14.34
C GLU A 370 10.61 14.80 13.80
N GLU A 371 11.15 15.68 12.94
CA GLU A 371 10.41 16.80 12.37
C GLU A 371 9.28 16.32 11.46
N ILE A 372 9.55 15.43 10.51
CA ILE A 372 8.48 14.92 9.62
C ILE A 372 7.44 14.09 10.38
N THR A 373 7.80 13.45 11.49
CA THR A 373 6.84 12.72 12.34
C THR A 373 5.91 13.71 13.03
N ALA A 374 6.44 14.80 13.58
CA ALA A 374 5.65 15.84 14.23
C ALA A 374 4.71 16.54 13.22
N GLU A 375 5.25 16.96 12.06
CA GLU A 375 4.48 17.63 11.01
C GLU A 375 3.38 16.71 10.45
N LEU A 376 3.69 15.43 10.20
CA LEU A 376 2.70 14.44 9.75
C LEU A 376 1.59 14.23 10.77
N ALA A 377 1.95 14.08 12.06
CA ALA A 377 0.97 13.92 13.13
C ALA A 377 0.04 15.15 13.23
N GLU A 378 0.58 16.36 13.14
CA GLU A 378 -0.20 17.60 13.17
C GLU A 378 -1.14 17.72 11.96
N LEU A 379 -0.65 17.40 10.76
CA LEU A 379 -1.45 17.43 9.53
C LEU A 379 -2.58 16.40 9.57
N ALA A 380 -2.30 15.18 10.03
CA ALA A 380 -3.33 14.15 10.21
C ALA A 380 -4.35 14.56 11.28
N TRP A 381 -3.89 15.13 12.40
CA TRP A 381 -4.77 15.63 13.46
C TRP A 381 -5.71 16.74 12.98
N LYS A 382 -5.21 17.68 12.17
CA LYS A 382 -6.04 18.72 11.54
C LYS A 382 -7.12 18.14 10.63
N GLU A 383 -6.78 17.11 9.86
CA GLU A 383 -7.76 16.42 9.00
C GLU A 383 -8.81 15.68 9.84
N ILE A 384 -8.42 15.01 10.93
CA ILE A 384 -9.35 14.39 11.89
C ILE A 384 -10.32 15.44 12.46
N GLN A 385 -9.81 16.58 12.93
CA GLN A 385 -10.65 17.67 13.44
C GLN A 385 -11.60 18.24 12.37
N SER A 386 -11.16 18.30 11.12
CA SER A 386 -12.02 18.71 10.00
C SER A 386 -13.17 17.73 9.79
N ILE A 387 -12.92 16.42 9.88
CA ILE A 387 -13.95 15.38 9.80
C ILE A 387 -14.93 15.47 10.97
N GLU A 388 -14.43 15.65 12.19
CA GLU A 388 -15.30 15.83 13.37
C GLU A 388 -16.20 17.05 13.23
N THR A 389 -15.70 18.15 12.65
CA THR A 389 -16.49 19.36 12.37
C THR A 389 -17.61 19.10 11.34
N MET A 390 -17.44 18.13 10.44
CA MET A 390 -18.47 17.71 9.47
C MET A 390 -19.51 16.75 10.06
N GLY A 391 -19.39 16.39 11.33
CA GLY A 391 -20.28 15.46 12.02
C GLY A 391 -19.77 14.02 12.05
N GLY A 392 -18.45 13.80 11.91
CA GLY A 392 -17.81 12.50 12.06
C GLY A 392 -17.53 11.78 10.75
N PHE A 393 -16.90 10.61 10.86
CA PHE A 393 -16.45 9.80 9.73
C PHE A 393 -17.61 9.39 8.82
N VAL A 394 -18.73 8.95 9.41
CA VAL A 394 -19.91 8.49 8.65
C VAL A 394 -20.52 9.63 7.84
N GLN A 395 -20.61 10.83 8.42
CA GLN A 395 -21.15 11.99 7.69
C GLN A 395 -20.20 12.47 6.60
N ALA A 396 -18.89 12.51 6.87
CA ALA A 396 -17.89 12.83 5.85
C ALA A 396 -17.95 11.85 4.67
N ALA A 397 -18.12 10.54 4.92
CA ALA A 397 -18.27 9.53 3.89
C ALA A 397 -19.58 9.69 3.09
N ARG A 398 -20.72 9.95 3.74
CA ARG A 398 -22.01 10.20 3.07
C ARG A 398 -21.99 11.45 2.19
N GLN A 399 -21.23 12.46 2.57
CA GLN A 399 -21.00 13.66 1.76
C GLN A 399 -19.96 13.46 0.64
N ASN A 400 -19.46 12.24 0.44
CA ASN A 400 -18.38 11.87 -0.48
C ASN A 400 -17.04 12.60 -0.22
N TYR A 401 -16.86 13.23 0.94
CA TYR A 401 -15.66 14.02 1.22
C TYR A 401 -14.39 13.17 1.18
N ILE A 402 -14.40 12.02 1.86
CA ILE A 402 -13.25 11.10 1.95
C ILE A 402 -12.94 10.52 0.57
N GLN A 403 -13.97 10.05 -0.13
CA GLN A 403 -13.86 9.42 -1.44
C GLN A 403 -13.32 10.39 -2.49
N GLU A 404 -13.79 11.64 -2.50
CA GLU A 404 -13.33 12.66 -3.42
C GLU A 404 -11.87 13.08 -3.17
N LYS A 405 -11.47 13.17 -1.91
CA LYS A 405 -10.08 13.45 -1.52
C LYS A 405 -9.14 12.34 -2.01
N LEU A 406 -9.49 11.08 -1.76
CA LEU A 406 -8.71 9.93 -2.19
C LEU A 406 -8.65 9.82 -3.71
N ARG A 407 -9.78 10.01 -4.40
CA ARG A 407 -9.85 10.01 -5.88
C ARG A 407 -8.96 11.10 -6.49
N THR A 408 -8.93 12.28 -5.89
CA THR A 408 -8.06 13.39 -6.32
C THR A 408 -6.58 13.03 -6.17
N LEU A 409 -6.20 12.42 -5.05
CA LEU A 409 -4.83 11.96 -4.81
C LEU A 409 -4.42 10.82 -5.74
N LEU A 410 -5.33 9.85 -5.97
CA LEU A 410 -5.10 8.76 -6.91
C LEU A 410 -4.85 9.32 -8.31
N ALA A 411 -5.67 10.26 -8.79
CA ALA A 411 -5.50 10.90 -10.09
C ALA A 411 -4.14 11.62 -10.20
N LEU A 412 -3.73 12.35 -9.16
CA LEU A 412 -2.42 13.01 -9.11
C LEU A 412 -1.27 12.00 -9.17
N ARG A 413 -1.35 10.90 -8.41
CA ARG A 413 -0.32 9.85 -8.41
C ARG A 413 -0.23 9.16 -9.77
N LEU A 414 -1.36 8.87 -10.41
CA LEU A 414 -1.42 8.28 -11.75
C LEU A 414 -0.86 9.25 -12.81
N GLU A 415 -1.11 10.55 -12.68
CA GLU A 415 -0.50 11.59 -13.53
C GLU A 415 1.02 11.62 -13.34
N ASP A 416 1.52 11.56 -12.11
CA ASP A 416 2.95 11.53 -11.83
C ASP A 416 3.64 10.26 -12.37
N VAL A 417 2.96 9.10 -12.33
CA VAL A 417 3.42 7.86 -12.98
C VAL A 417 3.40 7.99 -14.50
N SER A 418 2.34 8.57 -15.06
CA SER A 418 2.19 8.82 -16.50
C SER A 418 3.26 9.76 -17.05
N LYS A 419 3.65 10.77 -16.25
CA LYS A 419 4.74 11.71 -16.57
C LYS A 419 6.14 11.21 -16.18
N ARG A 420 6.25 9.97 -15.67
CA ARG A 420 7.49 9.35 -15.16
C ARG A 420 8.20 10.14 -14.05
N LYS A 421 7.47 11.01 -13.32
CA LYS A 421 7.96 11.60 -12.07
C LYS A 421 8.07 10.52 -10.99
N VAL A 422 7.12 9.59 -10.98
CA VAL A 422 7.21 8.33 -10.22
C VAL A 422 7.63 7.22 -11.19
N GLN A 423 8.75 6.57 -10.89
CA GLN A 423 9.33 5.53 -11.71
C GLN A 423 9.00 4.14 -11.14
N LEU A 424 8.31 3.34 -11.95
CA LEU A 424 8.03 1.93 -11.71
C LEU A 424 9.00 1.11 -12.58
N ILE A 425 10.13 0.76 -12.00
CA ILE A 425 11.18 -0.05 -12.65
C ILE A 425 10.57 -1.36 -13.18
N GLY A 426 10.91 -1.70 -14.42
CA GLY A 426 10.39 -2.85 -15.15
C GLY A 426 9.05 -2.59 -15.85
N THR A 427 8.37 -1.48 -15.53
CA THR A 427 7.01 -1.16 -16.03
C THR A 427 7.00 0.13 -16.84
N ASN A 428 6.97 1.31 -16.20
CA ASN A 428 6.98 2.58 -16.92
C ASN A 428 8.40 3.07 -17.21
N HIS A 429 9.42 2.46 -16.60
CA HIS A 429 10.83 2.80 -16.76
C HIS A 429 11.67 1.52 -16.84
N TYR A 430 12.66 1.49 -17.72
CA TYR A 430 13.47 0.29 -18.03
C TYR A 430 12.63 -0.98 -18.33
N ALA A 431 11.50 -0.83 -19.05
CA ALA A 431 10.63 -1.95 -19.40
C ALA A 431 11.30 -2.92 -20.38
N ASN A 432 11.11 -4.23 -20.18
CA ASN A 432 11.66 -5.27 -21.05
C ASN A 432 10.57 -5.90 -21.93
N LEU A 433 10.70 -5.79 -23.26
CA LEU A 433 9.80 -6.43 -24.23
C LEU A 433 9.99 -7.94 -24.36
N GLN A 434 11.17 -8.45 -23.98
CA GLN A 434 11.54 -9.85 -24.13
C GLN A 434 11.29 -10.66 -22.85
N GLU A 435 10.77 -10.01 -21.80
CA GLU A 435 10.35 -10.71 -20.59
C GLU A 435 9.26 -11.75 -20.93
N PRO A 436 9.38 -13.00 -20.45
CA PRO A 436 8.35 -14.00 -20.67
C PRO A 436 7.03 -13.55 -20.02
N GLU A 437 5.92 -13.85 -20.70
CA GLU A 437 4.60 -13.61 -20.13
C GLU A 437 4.37 -14.55 -18.96
N LEU A 438 3.96 -13.99 -17.84
CA LEU A 438 3.73 -14.72 -16.60
C LEU A 438 2.27 -15.16 -16.54
N GLU A 439 2.05 -16.41 -16.14
CA GLU A 439 0.69 -16.93 -15.97
C GLU A 439 0.04 -16.28 -14.74
N ILE A 440 -1.10 -15.61 -14.97
CA ILE A 440 -1.97 -15.14 -13.90
C ILE A 440 -2.59 -16.38 -13.26
N ARG A 441 -2.26 -16.60 -12.00
CA ARG A 441 -2.78 -17.71 -11.22
C ARG A 441 -4.21 -17.38 -10.87
N LYS A 442 -5.13 -18.24 -11.26
CA LYS A 442 -6.51 -18.12 -10.82
C LYS A 442 -6.50 -18.24 -9.30
N THR A 443 -6.94 -17.20 -8.61
CA THR A 443 -7.47 -17.38 -7.27
C THR A 443 -8.67 -18.31 -7.45
N GLU A 444 -8.54 -19.59 -7.08
CA GLU A 444 -9.70 -20.48 -7.10
C GLU A 444 -10.81 -19.79 -6.31
N GLY A 445 -11.95 -19.62 -6.99
CA GLY A 445 -12.93 -18.59 -6.69
C GLY A 445 -13.17 -18.47 -5.19
N GLN A 446 -13.06 -17.23 -4.71
CA GLN A 446 -13.63 -16.83 -3.44
C GLN A 446 -14.96 -17.56 -3.26
N ILE A 447 -15.05 -18.50 -2.29
CA ILE A 447 -16.33 -19.15 -1.97
C ILE A 447 -17.28 -17.97 -1.74
N PRO A 448 -18.33 -17.80 -2.55
CA PRO A 448 -19.26 -16.71 -2.30
C PRO A 448 -19.74 -16.88 -0.87
N ILE A 449 -19.90 -15.79 -0.12
CA ILE A 449 -20.75 -15.85 1.07
C ILE A 449 -22.12 -16.18 0.52
N THR A 450 -22.43 -17.48 0.43
CA THR A 450 -23.65 -17.94 -0.19
C THR A 450 -24.79 -17.36 0.61
N GLU A 451 -25.77 -16.79 -0.08
CA GLU A 451 -27.15 -16.71 0.42
C GLU A 451 -27.66 -18.17 0.56
N ALA A 452 -27.02 -18.96 1.41
CA ALA A 452 -27.49 -20.28 1.77
C ALA A 452 -28.87 -20.08 2.42
N GLY A 453 -29.83 -20.92 2.04
CA GLY A 453 -31.21 -20.83 2.52
C GLY A 453 -31.22 -20.70 4.04
N GLY A 454 -31.50 -19.48 4.52
CA GLY A 454 -31.39 -19.15 5.93
C GLY A 454 -32.33 -20.00 6.76
N THR A 455 -31.97 -20.21 8.01
CA THR A 455 -32.83 -20.86 9.01
C THR A 455 -34.12 -20.07 9.28
N GLY A 456 -34.20 -18.81 8.82
CA GLY A 456 -35.27 -17.85 9.14
C GLY A 456 -35.23 -17.34 10.58
N ARG A 457 -34.19 -17.72 11.35
CA ARG A 457 -34.00 -17.35 12.75
C ARG A 457 -33.11 -16.09 12.82
N ASP A 458 -33.72 -14.96 13.15
CA ASP A 458 -33.00 -13.78 13.63
C ASP A 458 -32.71 -13.96 15.12
N ALA A 459 -31.43 -14.14 15.46
CA ALA A 459 -30.97 -14.43 16.81
C ALA A 459 -29.66 -13.69 17.08
N SER A 460 -29.45 -13.34 18.34
CA SER A 460 -28.23 -12.70 18.84
C SER A 460 -27.02 -13.65 18.72
N LEU A 461 -25.78 -13.10 18.67
CA LEU A 461 -24.56 -13.92 18.72
C LEU A 461 -24.52 -14.78 20.00
N LYS A 462 -25.00 -14.24 21.12
CA LYS A 462 -25.13 -14.98 22.39
C LYS A 462 -26.07 -16.18 22.31
N GLU A 463 -27.11 -16.11 21.49
CA GLU A 463 -27.99 -17.27 21.26
C GLU A 463 -27.33 -18.28 20.33
N TRP A 464 -26.67 -17.82 19.27
CA TRP A 464 -25.90 -18.68 18.37
C TRP A 464 -24.74 -19.41 19.07
N MET A 465 -24.14 -18.79 20.09
CA MET A 465 -23.14 -19.44 20.96
C MET A 465 -23.64 -20.75 21.59
N LYS A 466 -24.95 -20.88 21.86
CA LYS A 466 -25.53 -22.10 22.46
C LYS A 466 -25.57 -23.27 21.46
N ASP A 467 -25.75 -22.93 20.18
CA ASP A 467 -25.93 -23.90 19.10
C ASP A 467 -24.65 -24.08 18.26
N ALA A 468 -23.55 -23.39 18.61
CA ALA A 468 -22.30 -23.32 17.87
C ALA A 468 -21.66 -24.69 17.55
N LYS A 469 -21.95 -25.75 18.30
CA LYS A 469 -21.44 -27.10 17.98
C LYS A 469 -22.23 -27.82 16.88
N THR A 470 -23.41 -27.33 16.54
CA THR A 470 -24.37 -28.03 15.66
C THR A 470 -24.75 -27.25 14.41
N VAL A 471 -24.56 -25.93 14.39
CA VAL A 471 -24.91 -25.05 13.26
C VAL A 471 -23.71 -24.75 12.39
N LYS A 472 -23.96 -24.32 11.15
CA LYS A 472 -22.91 -23.84 10.25
C LYS A 472 -22.70 -22.33 10.35
N ALA A 473 -21.49 -21.86 10.04
CA ALA A 473 -21.17 -20.44 9.94
C ALA A 473 -22.08 -19.75 8.89
N SER A 474 -22.26 -20.36 7.72
CA SER A 474 -23.18 -19.86 6.69
C SER A 474 -24.65 -19.77 7.14
N GLU A 475 -25.12 -20.68 8.00
CA GLU A 475 -26.48 -20.63 8.57
C GLU A 475 -26.66 -19.47 9.53
N ILE A 476 -25.64 -19.20 10.36
CA ILE A 476 -25.60 -18.02 11.23
C ILE A 476 -25.58 -16.75 10.38
N ASN A 477 -24.70 -16.67 9.38
CA ASN A 477 -24.63 -15.52 8.47
C ASN A 477 -25.99 -15.27 7.80
N ALA A 478 -26.67 -16.29 7.30
CA ALA A 478 -27.95 -16.16 6.63
C ALA A 478 -29.08 -15.66 7.56
N GLY A 479 -29.08 -16.07 8.84
CA GLY A 479 -30.01 -15.56 9.86
C GLY A 479 -29.79 -14.08 10.22
N LEU A 480 -28.64 -13.53 9.83
CA LEU A 480 -28.14 -12.21 10.22
C LEU A 480 -28.23 -11.16 9.08
N ILE A 481 -28.61 -11.54 7.86
CA ILE A 481 -28.71 -10.68 6.64
C ILE A 481 -30.04 -9.88 6.56
N GLY A 482 -30.90 -9.93 7.59
CA GLY A 482 -32.24 -9.32 7.58
C GLY A 482 -32.29 -7.79 7.35
N ASP A 483 -31.16 -7.09 7.49
CA ASP A 483 -31.03 -5.65 7.29
C ASP A 483 -29.89 -5.35 6.29
N LYS A 484 -30.18 -5.49 4.99
CA LYS A 484 -29.22 -5.21 3.91
C LYS A 484 -28.88 -3.72 3.89
N SER A 485 -27.61 -3.37 3.64
CA SER A 485 -27.21 -1.97 3.51
C SER A 485 -27.90 -1.32 2.30
N ASN A 486 -28.89 -0.47 2.53
CA ASN A 486 -29.56 0.34 1.50
C ASN A 486 -28.97 1.75 1.36
N ASP A 487 -27.84 2.04 2.02
CA ASP A 487 -27.19 3.35 1.91
C ASP A 487 -26.51 3.48 0.53
N GLU A 488 -27.00 4.40 -0.30
CA GLU A 488 -26.34 4.82 -1.54
C GLU A 488 -25.04 5.56 -1.19
N LEU A 489 -23.94 4.82 -1.06
CA LEU A 489 -22.60 5.34 -0.79
C LEU A 489 -21.69 5.12 -2.01
N THR A 490 -20.94 6.14 -2.41
CA THR A 490 -19.81 5.90 -3.34
C THR A 490 -18.73 5.15 -2.58
N HIS A 491 -18.40 3.94 -3.04
CA HIS A 491 -17.35 3.13 -2.42
C HIS A 491 -15.94 3.56 -2.88
N LEU A 492 -14.94 3.17 -2.10
CA LEU A 492 -13.54 3.43 -2.43
C LEU A 492 -13.11 2.66 -3.69
N LEU A 493 -12.41 3.36 -4.60
CA LEU A 493 -11.78 2.74 -5.77
C LEU A 493 -10.33 2.41 -5.45
N SER A 494 -10.00 1.12 -5.36
CA SER A 494 -8.61 0.66 -5.25
C SER A 494 -8.01 0.35 -6.62
N MET A 495 -6.81 0.85 -6.90
CA MET A 495 -6.10 0.63 -8.17
C MET A 495 -4.60 0.69 -7.96
N ARG A 496 -3.82 -0.29 -8.45
CA ARG A 496 -2.36 -0.21 -8.39
C ARG A 496 -1.84 0.81 -9.41
N LEU A 497 -0.75 1.49 -9.04
CA LEU A 497 -0.09 2.49 -9.90
C LEU A 497 0.38 1.92 -11.25
N ALA A 498 0.73 0.63 -11.27
CA ALA A 498 1.26 -0.05 -12.45
C ALA A 498 0.20 -0.39 -13.50
N GLU A 499 -1.09 -0.44 -13.13
CA GLU A 499 -2.15 -1.03 -13.96
C GLU A 499 -2.33 -0.32 -15.31
N GLN A 500 -2.11 0.99 -15.36
CA GLN A 500 -2.18 1.75 -16.62
C GLN A 500 -1.18 1.23 -17.67
N PHE A 501 0.08 1.04 -17.27
CA PHE A 501 1.13 0.56 -18.16
C PHE A 501 1.06 -0.95 -18.39
N GLU A 502 0.66 -1.72 -17.38
CA GLU A 502 0.38 -3.15 -17.54
C GLU A 502 -0.76 -3.38 -18.55
N GLY A 503 -1.79 -2.53 -18.56
CA GLY A 503 -2.86 -2.55 -19.56
C GLY A 503 -2.33 -2.36 -20.98
N LEU A 504 -1.49 -1.34 -21.22
CA LEU A 504 -0.84 -1.15 -22.53
C LEU A 504 -0.04 -2.38 -22.96
N ARG A 505 0.70 -2.99 -22.03
CA ARG A 505 1.48 -4.21 -22.30
C ARG A 505 0.59 -5.40 -22.63
N ALA A 506 -0.52 -5.56 -21.92
CA ALA A 506 -1.50 -6.61 -22.17
C ALA A 506 -2.16 -6.43 -23.55
N ASP A 507 -2.54 -5.21 -23.92
CA ASP A 507 -3.13 -4.91 -25.23
C ASP A 507 -2.14 -5.23 -26.36
N SER A 508 -0.87 -4.87 -26.17
CA SER A 508 0.20 -5.21 -27.10
C SER A 508 0.49 -6.72 -27.17
N ALA A 509 0.40 -7.45 -26.06
CA ALA A 509 0.53 -8.90 -26.04
C ALA A 509 -0.60 -9.57 -26.84
N ARG A 510 -1.85 -9.10 -26.69
CA ARG A 510 -2.99 -9.57 -27.52
C ARG A 510 -2.76 -9.30 -29.01
N TYR A 511 -2.22 -8.14 -29.36
CA TYR A 511 -1.81 -7.83 -30.74
C TYR A 511 -0.78 -8.83 -31.25
N LYS A 512 0.28 -9.12 -30.48
CA LYS A 512 1.31 -10.10 -30.85
C LYS A 512 0.73 -11.49 -31.04
N SER A 513 -0.17 -11.94 -30.19
CA SER A 513 -0.83 -13.24 -30.33
C SER A 513 -1.66 -13.34 -31.61
N LYS A 514 -2.22 -12.23 -32.09
CA LYS A 514 -3.01 -12.16 -33.33
C LYS A 514 -2.17 -12.05 -34.60
N PHE A 515 -1.09 -11.25 -34.57
CA PHE A 515 -0.32 -10.88 -35.76
C PHE A 515 1.10 -11.48 -35.82
N GLY A 516 1.53 -12.19 -34.77
CA GLY A 516 2.85 -12.86 -34.68
C GLY A 516 4.01 -11.99 -34.21
N ASN A 517 3.83 -10.66 -34.15
CA ASN A 517 4.85 -9.71 -33.68
C ASN A 517 4.23 -8.60 -32.83
N TYR A 518 5.03 -7.97 -31.98
CA TYR A 518 4.63 -6.74 -31.28
C TYR A 518 4.34 -5.61 -32.30
N PRO A 519 3.49 -4.63 -31.95
CA PRO A 519 3.31 -3.42 -32.75
C PRO A 519 4.66 -2.72 -32.92
N LYS A 520 4.95 -2.24 -34.14
CA LYS A 520 6.26 -1.68 -34.50
C LYS A 520 6.16 -0.21 -34.86
N VAL A 521 7.12 0.59 -34.40
CA VAL A 521 7.28 2.01 -34.74
C VAL A 521 8.65 2.26 -35.33
N GLY A 522 8.68 2.99 -36.44
CA GLY A 522 9.92 3.36 -37.13
C GLY A 522 10.56 4.54 -36.42
N VAL A 523 11.86 4.46 -36.14
CA VAL A 523 12.63 5.54 -35.53
C VAL A 523 13.74 5.98 -36.48
N ILE A 524 13.59 7.16 -37.06
CA ILE A 524 14.60 7.76 -37.94
C ILE A 524 15.67 8.41 -37.08
N VAL A 525 16.92 7.99 -37.27
CA VAL A 525 18.08 8.58 -36.58
C VAL A 525 18.81 9.56 -37.48
N LEU A 526 19.13 10.74 -36.95
CA LEU A 526 19.80 11.83 -37.66
C LEU A 526 21.16 12.13 -37.04
N GLY A 527 22.15 12.33 -37.90
CA GLY A 527 23.52 12.65 -37.48
C GLY A 527 24.31 11.43 -37.00
N LYS A 528 25.33 11.68 -36.18
CA LYS A 528 26.24 10.64 -35.66
C LYS A 528 25.66 9.94 -34.44
N LEU A 529 26.13 8.72 -34.15
CA LEU A 529 25.67 7.91 -33.02
C LEU A 529 25.61 8.68 -31.69
N LEU A 530 26.68 9.41 -31.34
CA LEU A 530 26.74 10.19 -30.09
C LEU A 530 25.69 11.32 -30.01
N GLU A 531 25.17 11.78 -31.15
CA GLU A 531 24.23 12.90 -31.22
C GLU A 531 22.78 12.42 -31.03
N TYR A 532 22.42 11.25 -31.59
CA TYR A 532 21.05 10.73 -31.48
C TYR A 532 20.86 9.68 -30.37
N LYS A 533 21.90 8.97 -29.92
CA LYS A 533 21.79 7.84 -28.99
C LYS A 533 21.03 8.17 -27.71
N PRO A 534 21.24 9.31 -27.02
CA PRO A 534 20.48 9.62 -25.81
C PRO A 534 18.96 9.75 -26.06
N ARG A 535 18.56 10.34 -27.19
CA ARG A 535 17.14 10.47 -27.56
C ARG A 535 16.56 9.14 -28.01
N LEU A 536 17.33 8.35 -28.76
CA LEU A 536 16.95 7.01 -29.14
C LEU A 536 16.71 6.13 -27.90
N ASP A 537 17.59 6.17 -26.90
CA ASP A 537 17.42 5.40 -25.66
C ASP A 537 16.17 5.81 -24.88
N PHE A 538 15.93 7.12 -24.80
CA PHE A 538 14.70 7.65 -24.21
C PHE A 538 13.45 7.15 -24.96
N VAL A 539 13.43 7.23 -26.29
CA VAL A 539 12.31 6.79 -27.13
C VAL A 539 12.12 5.28 -27.04
N THR A 540 13.16 4.48 -27.19
CA THR A 540 13.08 3.01 -27.10
C THR A 540 12.61 2.57 -25.72
N GLY A 541 13.13 3.17 -24.63
CA GLY A 541 12.65 2.89 -23.28
C GLY A 541 11.20 3.35 -23.05
N MET A 542 10.74 4.39 -23.75
CA MET A 542 9.33 4.81 -23.76
C MET A 542 8.43 3.82 -24.48
N LEU A 543 8.77 3.48 -25.72
CA LEU A 543 8.00 2.54 -26.53
C LEU A 543 7.91 1.14 -25.89
N SER A 544 8.99 0.69 -25.25
CA SER A 544 9.02 -0.60 -24.54
C SER A 544 8.01 -0.67 -23.40
N ALA A 545 7.78 0.44 -22.69
CA ALA A 545 6.76 0.53 -21.63
C ALA A 545 5.34 0.35 -22.18
N GLY A 546 5.09 0.75 -23.43
CA GLY A 546 3.83 0.50 -24.13
C GLY A 546 3.78 -0.82 -24.91
N GLY A 547 4.79 -1.69 -24.76
CA GLY A 547 4.81 -2.94 -25.52
C GLY A 547 5.11 -2.75 -27.01
N ILE A 548 5.73 -1.65 -27.43
CA ILE A 548 5.96 -1.32 -28.84
C ILE A 548 7.43 -1.57 -29.20
N GLU A 549 7.65 -2.34 -30.26
CA GLU A 549 8.97 -2.63 -30.82
C GLU A 549 9.51 -1.44 -31.62
N THR A 550 10.76 -1.05 -31.35
CA THR A 550 11.46 0.01 -32.08
C THR A 550 12.18 -0.56 -33.30
N VAL A 551 11.91 -0.04 -34.50
CA VAL A 551 12.66 -0.36 -35.72
C VAL A 551 13.48 0.86 -36.13
N ILE A 552 14.80 0.74 -36.12
CA ILE A 552 15.69 1.85 -36.50
C ILE A 552 15.70 2.00 -38.02
N LEU A 553 15.37 3.19 -38.50
CA LEU A 553 15.36 3.56 -39.92
C LEU A 553 16.48 4.55 -40.19
N LYS A 554 17.14 4.41 -41.34
CA LYS A 554 18.07 5.42 -41.84
C LYS A 554 17.33 6.41 -42.72
N ALA A 555 17.72 7.69 -42.65
CA ALA A 555 17.07 8.77 -43.38
C ALA A 555 17.15 8.64 -44.92
N ASP A 556 18.05 7.79 -45.44
CA ASP A 556 18.26 7.53 -46.86
C ASP A 556 17.55 6.25 -47.38
N GLN A 557 16.93 5.46 -46.50
CA GLN A 557 16.27 4.19 -46.83
C GLN A 557 14.92 4.08 -46.10
N LEU A 558 13.95 4.93 -46.49
CA LEU A 558 12.59 4.89 -45.93
C LEU A 558 11.70 3.87 -46.66
N GLU A 559 11.92 2.59 -46.40
CA GLU A 559 10.88 1.57 -46.61
C GLU A 559 10.15 1.37 -45.29
N TRP A 560 9.11 2.18 -45.05
CA TRP A 560 8.21 2.04 -43.91
C TRP A 560 6.76 2.18 -44.39
N PRO A 561 5.83 1.29 -43.98
CA PRO A 561 4.42 1.45 -44.30
C PRO A 561 3.87 2.78 -43.74
N ASP A 562 2.63 3.15 -44.10
CA ASP A 562 1.90 4.33 -43.57
C ASP A 562 1.57 4.20 -42.07
N LYS A 563 2.59 3.93 -41.26
CA LYS A 563 2.57 3.74 -39.82
C LYS A 563 3.34 4.88 -39.15
N PRO A 564 3.05 5.17 -37.88
CA PRO A 564 3.76 6.18 -37.11
C PRO A 564 5.29 6.10 -37.18
N ILE A 565 5.94 7.27 -37.25
CA ILE A 565 7.39 7.44 -37.31
C ILE A 565 7.84 8.45 -36.23
N ILE A 566 8.97 8.18 -35.58
CA ILE A 566 9.61 9.09 -34.62
C ILE A 566 10.99 9.49 -35.14
N VAL A 567 11.33 10.78 -35.06
CA VAL A 567 12.62 11.31 -35.52
C VAL A 567 13.50 11.69 -34.33
N CYS A 568 14.73 11.18 -34.29
CA CYS A 568 15.72 11.37 -33.23
C CYS A 568 17.02 11.97 -33.78
N GLY A 569 17.43 13.12 -33.25
CA GLY A 569 18.69 13.79 -33.58
C GLY A 569 19.04 14.90 -32.59
N LYS A 570 20.11 15.65 -32.85
CA LYS A 570 20.36 16.92 -32.13
C LYS A 570 19.41 18.02 -32.64
N ASP A 571 19.16 19.07 -31.87
CA ASP A 571 18.17 20.10 -32.23
C ASP A 571 18.44 20.73 -33.61
N GLU A 572 19.70 20.94 -33.97
CA GLU A 572 20.08 21.51 -35.27
C GLU A 572 19.79 20.53 -36.44
N ALA A 573 19.80 19.22 -36.19
CA ALA A 573 19.53 18.22 -37.22
C ALA A 573 18.06 18.23 -37.69
N TYR A 574 17.15 18.82 -36.90
CA TYR A 574 15.75 18.98 -37.28
C TYR A 574 15.53 20.13 -38.27
N GLU A 575 16.56 20.90 -38.61
CA GLU A 575 16.47 21.98 -39.60
C GLU A 575 16.48 21.45 -41.06
N SER A 576 17.06 20.27 -41.30
CA SER A 576 17.19 19.67 -42.63
C SER A 576 16.19 18.53 -42.89
N LEU A 577 14.90 18.76 -42.60
CA LEU A 577 13.85 17.72 -42.61
C LEU A 577 12.97 17.68 -43.88
N ASP A 578 13.43 18.21 -45.01
CA ASP A 578 12.61 18.27 -46.22
C ASP A 578 12.11 16.90 -46.73
N PHE A 579 12.80 15.81 -46.37
CA PHE A 579 12.39 14.44 -46.71
C PHE A 579 11.09 14.00 -46.00
N ILE A 580 10.73 14.62 -44.86
CA ILE A 580 9.51 14.29 -44.11
C ILE A 580 8.25 14.65 -44.92
N LYS A 581 8.31 15.65 -45.80
CA LYS A 581 7.20 16.04 -46.68
C LYS A 581 6.79 14.90 -47.63
N GLY A 582 7.67 13.93 -47.89
CA GLY A 582 7.39 12.74 -48.70
C GLY A 582 6.62 11.63 -47.98
N LEU A 583 6.50 11.68 -46.65
CA LEU A 583 5.82 10.68 -45.81
C LEU A 583 4.31 10.95 -45.68
N GLN A 584 3.61 11.10 -46.81
CA GLN A 584 2.17 11.37 -46.81
C GLN A 584 1.41 10.18 -46.22
N GLY A 585 0.60 10.42 -45.17
CA GLY A 585 -0.26 9.41 -44.53
C GLY A 585 0.25 8.87 -43.19
N ALA A 586 1.53 9.05 -42.86
CA ALA A 586 2.10 8.65 -41.58
C ALA A 586 2.05 9.77 -40.53
N SER A 587 1.72 9.45 -39.27
CA SER A 587 1.91 10.37 -38.15
C SER A 587 3.40 10.48 -37.80
N VAL A 588 3.97 11.67 -37.89
CA VAL A 588 5.40 11.93 -37.64
C VAL A 588 5.59 12.69 -36.33
N TYR A 589 6.46 12.17 -35.46
CA TYR A 589 6.79 12.71 -34.15
C TYR A 589 8.28 13.06 -34.04
N ALA A 590 8.64 14.01 -33.18
CA ALA A 590 10.04 14.40 -32.96
C ALA A 590 10.45 14.28 -31.50
N ALA A 591 11.58 13.62 -31.22
CA ALA A 591 12.13 13.55 -29.87
C ALA A 591 12.88 14.85 -29.50
N GLY A 592 12.46 15.53 -28.43
CA GLY A 592 13.04 16.79 -27.96
C GLY A 592 11.98 17.85 -27.60
N ARG A 593 12.41 18.92 -26.91
CA ARG A 593 11.57 20.12 -26.72
C ARG A 593 11.87 21.10 -27.85
N LEU A 594 11.11 20.99 -28.93
CA LEU A 594 11.25 21.84 -30.11
C LEU A 594 10.08 22.84 -30.18
N ASP A 595 10.30 23.93 -30.90
CA ASP A 595 9.32 25.02 -31.08
C ASP A 595 8.15 24.59 -31.96
N LYS A 596 6.93 24.68 -31.44
CA LYS A 596 5.71 24.13 -32.06
C LYS A 596 5.42 24.71 -33.44
N ASP A 597 5.64 26.02 -33.61
CA ASP A 597 5.37 26.73 -34.87
C ASP A 597 6.33 26.29 -35.99
N LYS A 598 7.56 25.89 -35.61
CA LYS A 598 8.57 25.37 -36.55
C LYS A 598 8.30 23.91 -36.94
N LEU A 599 7.53 23.17 -36.15
CA LEU A 599 7.25 21.74 -36.35
C LEU A 599 6.11 21.51 -37.34
N GLU A 600 5.02 22.28 -37.22
CA GLU A 600 3.84 22.13 -38.09
C GLU A 600 4.17 22.45 -39.55
N GLN A 601 4.99 23.48 -39.78
CA GLN A 601 5.49 23.85 -41.12
C GLN A 601 6.34 22.75 -41.77
N ARG A 602 6.79 21.76 -40.99
CA ARG A 602 7.67 20.66 -41.41
C ARG A 602 6.99 19.29 -41.40
N GLY A 603 5.68 19.23 -41.16
CA GLY A 603 4.92 17.97 -41.14
C GLY A 603 5.11 17.12 -39.87
N ILE A 604 5.68 17.70 -38.80
CA ILE A 604 5.78 17.04 -37.49
C ILE A 604 4.53 17.38 -36.68
N HIS A 605 3.86 16.35 -36.19
CA HIS A 605 2.58 16.49 -35.50
C HIS A 605 2.73 16.81 -34.02
N GLU A 606 3.74 16.23 -33.36
CA GLU A 606 3.90 16.34 -31.91
C GLU A 606 5.34 16.01 -31.47
N CYS A 607 5.77 16.61 -30.35
CA CYS A 607 7.08 16.40 -29.75
C CYS A 607 7.02 15.44 -28.55
N ILE A 608 8.06 14.62 -28.43
CA ILE A 608 8.24 13.65 -27.35
C ILE A 608 9.39 14.11 -26.46
N TYR A 609 9.13 14.39 -25.18
CA TYR A 609 10.14 14.96 -24.29
C TYR A 609 9.93 14.58 -22.82
N HIS A 610 10.92 14.85 -21.97
CA HIS A 610 10.85 14.52 -20.56
C HIS A 610 9.76 15.34 -19.82
N GLY A 611 8.87 14.65 -19.10
CA GLY A 611 7.75 15.24 -18.37
C GLY A 611 6.44 15.35 -19.16
N MET A 612 6.39 14.90 -20.41
CA MET A 612 5.12 14.70 -21.13
C MET A 612 4.31 13.56 -20.50
N ASP A 613 3.01 13.50 -20.79
CA ASP A 613 2.19 12.33 -20.46
C ASP A 613 2.52 11.16 -21.39
N VAL A 614 3.40 10.28 -20.91
CA VAL A 614 3.87 9.12 -21.67
C VAL A 614 2.76 8.09 -21.86
N TYR A 615 1.90 7.90 -20.86
CA TYR A 615 0.80 6.94 -20.95
C TYR A 615 -0.19 7.33 -22.05
N ALA A 616 -0.65 8.58 -22.05
CA ALA A 616 -1.56 9.10 -23.07
C ALA A 616 -0.96 9.01 -24.48
N PHE A 617 0.33 9.35 -24.62
CA PHE A 617 1.04 9.23 -25.89
C PHE A 617 1.12 7.78 -26.39
N LEU A 618 1.51 6.84 -25.53
CA LEU A 618 1.61 5.43 -25.90
C LEU A 618 0.25 4.83 -26.25
N LYS A 619 -0.81 5.19 -25.52
CA LYS A 619 -2.18 4.76 -25.82
C LYS A 619 -2.65 5.26 -27.19
N LYS A 620 -2.41 6.54 -27.49
CA LYS A 620 -2.68 7.13 -28.81
C LYS A 620 -1.91 6.38 -29.91
N LEU A 621 -0.64 6.09 -29.67
CA LEU A 621 0.23 5.40 -30.62
C LEU A 621 -0.22 3.95 -30.87
N GLN A 622 -0.64 3.24 -29.82
CA GLN A 622 -1.21 1.89 -29.93
C GLN A 622 -2.47 1.87 -30.81
N LEU A 623 -3.39 2.82 -30.63
CA LEU A 623 -4.58 2.94 -31.46
C LEU A 623 -4.24 3.17 -32.94
N GLN A 624 -3.26 4.03 -33.23
CA GLN A 624 -2.77 4.26 -34.60
C GLN A 624 -2.12 3.01 -35.22
N LEU A 625 -1.58 2.11 -34.41
CA LEU A 625 -0.98 0.84 -34.84
C LEU A 625 -2.01 -0.30 -34.95
N GLY A 626 -3.28 -0.04 -34.63
CA GLY A 626 -4.36 -1.02 -34.67
C GLY A 626 -4.37 -1.99 -33.47
N VAL A 627 -3.81 -1.58 -32.34
CA VAL A 627 -3.92 -2.30 -31.07
C VAL A 627 -5.27 -1.95 -30.43
N SER A 628 -6.04 -2.97 -30.02
CA SER A 628 -7.40 -2.84 -29.47
C SER A 628 -7.60 -3.66 -28.20
#